data_AF-A0A941IL19-F1
#
_entry.id   AF-A0A941IL19-F1
#
_cell.length_a   1.000
_cell.length_b   1.000
_cell.length_c   1.000
_cell.angle_alpha   90.00
_cell.angle_beta   90.00
_cell.angle_gamma   90.00
#
_symmetry.space_group_name_H-M   'P 1'
#
loop_
_entity.id
_entity.type
_entity.pdbx_description
1 polymer ?
#
loop_
_entity_poly.entity_id
_entity_poly.type
_entity_poly.pdbx_seq_one_letter_code
_entity_poly.pdbx_strand_id
1 'polypeptide(L)'
;IWIAPATLAAETRRTLERRGLSAYVEIFTGRHFAFGELRAKIRGWWDLDELTGLYGDFLRRYRPVLERVPANGMAPLDAYRTYIPMLTQWRRLPYRDPGLPLRLLPPGWNGETACVLFDDLNRALSAPAREHAMDVIHSAG
;
A
#
# COMPACT_ATOMS: atom_id res chain seq x y z
N ILE A 1 -11.46 -20.77 -7.69
CA ILE A 1 -10.95 -20.82 -6.30
C ILE A 1 -10.08 -19.59 -6.08
N TRP A 2 -10.29 -18.87 -4.99
CA TRP A 2 -9.46 -17.72 -4.58
C TRP A 2 -8.68 -18.09 -3.32
N ILE A 3 -7.43 -17.62 -3.21
CA ILE A 3 -6.56 -17.87 -2.07
C ILE A 3 -6.11 -16.51 -1.51
N ALA A 4 -6.22 -16.33 -0.20
CA ALA A 4 -5.80 -15.11 0.48
C ALA A 4 -5.26 -15.43 1.89
N PRO A 5 -4.41 -14.57 2.46
CA PRO A 5 -3.96 -14.74 3.85
C PRO A 5 -5.11 -14.71 4.84
N ALA A 6 -5.06 -15.59 5.84
CA ALA A 6 -6.13 -15.74 6.85
C ALA A 6 -6.40 -14.46 7.66
N THR A 7 -5.45 -13.54 7.71
CA THR A 7 -5.61 -12.21 8.36
C THR A 7 -6.76 -11.40 7.74
N LEU A 8 -7.09 -11.64 6.48
CA LEU A 8 -8.18 -10.95 5.78
C LEU A 8 -9.56 -11.57 6.06
N ALA A 9 -9.66 -12.74 6.69
CA ALA A 9 -10.92 -13.49 6.82
C ALA A 9 -12.03 -12.67 7.49
N ALA A 10 -11.72 -11.96 8.57
CA ALA A 10 -12.70 -11.16 9.30
C ALA A 10 -13.22 -9.99 8.45
N GLU A 11 -12.34 -9.28 7.74
CA GLU A 11 -12.73 -8.16 6.88
C GLU A 11 -13.48 -8.61 5.64
N THR A 12 -13.06 -9.72 5.02
CA THR A 12 -13.75 -10.34 3.90
C THR A 12 -15.17 -10.71 4.28
N ARG A 13 -15.37 -11.38 5.43
CA ARG A 13 -16.71 -11.73 5.94
C ARG A 13 -17.58 -10.48 6.12
N ARG A 14 -17.07 -9.46 6.84
CA ARG A 14 -17.79 -8.19 7.08
C ARG A 14 -18.18 -7.49 5.78
N THR A 15 -17.29 -7.46 4.80
CA THR A 15 -17.55 -6.83 3.50
C THR A 15 -18.62 -7.57 2.71
N LEU A 16 -18.58 -8.90 2.67
CA LEU A 16 -19.58 -9.71 1.97
C LEU A 16 -20.97 -9.57 2.59
N GLU A 17 -21.06 -9.57 3.92
CA GLU A 17 -22.31 -9.34 4.65
C GLU A 17 -22.89 -7.96 4.33
N ARG A 18 -22.08 -6.90 4.45
CA ARG A 18 -22.49 -5.52 4.13
C ARG A 18 -22.96 -5.32 2.69
N ARG A 19 -22.50 -6.18 1.76
CA ARG A 19 -22.85 -6.12 0.34
C ARG A 19 -23.99 -7.08 -0.02
N GLY A 20 -24.50 -7.88 0.93
CA GLY A 20 -25.54 -8.87 0.68
C GLY A 20 -25.06 -10.05 -0.18
N LEU A 21 -23.76 -10.34 -0.17
CA LEU A 21 -23.14 -11.35 -1.04
C LEU A 21 -22.87 -12.69 -0.34
N SER A 22 -23.15 -12.80 0.96
CA SER A 22 -22.82 -13.99 1.75
C SER A 22 -23.46 -15.29 1.23
N ALA A 23 -24.63 -15.21 0.58
CA ALA A 23 -25.30 -16.39 0.02
C ALA A 23 -24.62 -16.98 -1.24
N TYR A 24 -23.65 -16.27 -1.82
CA TYR A 24 -22.99 -16.66 -3.06
C TYR A 24 -21.57 -17.21 -2.85
N VAL A 25 -21.11 -17.27 -1.60
CA VAL A 25 -19.72 -17.57 -1.26
C VAL A 25 -19.63 -18.48 -0.06
N GLU A 26 -18.73 -19.45 -0.13
CA GLU A 26 -18.32 -20.27 1.01
C GLU A 26 -16.88 -19.91 1.38
N ILE A 27 -16.63 -19.68 2.68
CA ILE A 27 -15.32 -19.29 3.20
C ILE A 27 -14.77 -20.40 4.08
N PHE A 28 -13.59 -20.91 3.73
CA PHE A 28 -12.85 -21.88 4.53
C PHE A 28 -11.53 -21.28 5.00
N THR A 29 -11.17 -21.51 6.26
CA THR A 29 -9.82 -21.24 6.77
C THR A 29 -9.08 -22.56 6.92
N GLY A 30 -7.81 -22.58 6.51
CA GLY A 30 -6.97 -23.76 6.64
C GLY A 30 -5.54 -23.38 6.98
N ARG A 31 -4.79 -24.37 7.47
CA ARG A 31 -3.34 -24.28 7.61
C ARG A 31 -2.71 -25.12 6.51
N HIS A 32 -1.59 -24.65 5.97
CA HIS A 32 -0.77 -25.48 5.10
C HIS A 32 -0.37 -26.73 5.89
N PHE A 33 -0.74 -27.90 5.37
CA PHE A 33 -0.65 -29.17 6.09
C PHE A 33 0.42 -30.09 5.53
N ALA A 34 0.67 -30.09 4.20
CA ALA A 34 1.69 -30.94 3.60
C ALA A 34 2.18 -30.47 2.21
N PHE A 35 3.33 -31.02 1.83
CA PHE A 35 4.08 -30.92 0.57
C PHE A 35 4.70 -29.55 0.23
N GLY A 36 6.03 -29.56 0.16
CA GLY A 36 6.87 -28.43 -0.29
C GLY A 36 6.99 -27.32 0.74
N GLU A 37 8.00 -26.47 0.52
CA GLU A 37 8.21 -25.26 1.30
C GLU A 37 7.14 -24.21 0.98
N LEU A 38 6.40 -23.76 1.99
CA LEU A 38 5.34 -22.75 1.83
C LEU A 38 5.88 -21.47 1.18
N ARG A 39 7.11 -21.06 1.52
CA ARG A 39 7.80 -19.92 0.92
C ARG A 39 7.99 -20.08 -0.60
N ALA A 40 8.27 -21.29 -1.08
CA ALA A 40 8.41 -21.57 -2.51
C ALA A 40 7.04 -21.54 -3.23
N LYS A 41 5.98 -22.04 -2.58
CA LYS A 41 4.62 -22.00 -3.14
C LYS A 41 4.06 -20.58 -3.27
N ILE A 42 4.31 -19.73 -2.27
CA ILE A 42 3.86 -18.34 -2.25
C ILE A 42 4.38 -17.56 -3.46
N ARG A 43 5.64 -17.79 -3.87
CA ARG A 43 6.20 -17.17 -5.08
C ARG A 43 5.52 -17.60 -6.38
N GLY A 44 4.84 -18.74 -6.38
CA GLY A 44 4.01 -19.18 -7.51
C GLY A 44 2.59 -18.61 -7.49
N TRP A 45 2.16 -18.01 -6.37
CA TRP A 45 0.82 -17.41 -6.22
C TRP A 45 0.83 -15.88 -6.33
N TRP A 46 1.94 -15.27 -5.93
CA TRP A 46 2.16 -13.83 -6.01
C TRP A 46 3.52 -13.53 -6.61
N ASP A 47 3.57 -12.53 -7.49
CA ASP A 47 4.81 -12.01 -8.03
C ASP A 47 5.48 -11.09 -6.99
N LEU A 48 6.21 -11.72 -6.07
CA LEU A 48 6.92 -11.01 -5.00
C LEU A 48 8.12 -10.23 -5.53
N ASP A 49 8.65 -10.59 -6.70
CA ASP A 49 9.78 -9.90 -7.30
C ASP A 49 9.30 -8.60 -7.98
N GLU A 50 8.14 -8.62 -8.66
CA GLU A 50 7.44 -7.41 -9.12
C GLU A 50 7.14 -6.47 -7.93
N LEU A 51 6.55 -6.98 -6.85
CA LEU A 51 6.26 -6.17 -5.66
C LEU A 51 7.53 -5.57 -5.05
N THR A 52 8.61 -6.34 -4.95
CA THR A 52 9.91 -5.84 -4.47
C THR A 52 10.42 -4.69 -5.33
N GLY A 53 10.30 -4.82 -6.66
CA GLY A 53 10.65 -3.78 -7.61
C GLY A 53 9.80 -2.52 -7.47
N LEU A 54 8.47 -2.67 -7.35
CA LEU A 54 7.55 -1.55 -7.17
C LEU A 54 7.82 -0.76 -5.87
N TYR A 55 8.11 -1.46 -4.77
CA TYR A 55 8.54 -0.82 -3.53
C TYR A 55 9.90 -0.15 -3.68
N GLY A 56 10.86 -0.79 -4.35
CA GLY A 56 12.17 -0.21 -4.64
C GLY A 56 12.07 1.09 -5.46
N ASP A 57 11.19 1.12 -6.47
CA ASP A 57 10.94 2.31 -7.28
C ASP A 57 10.29 3.43 -6.49
N PHE A 58 9.35 3.10 -5.58
CA PHE A 58 8.78 4.08 -4.67
C PHE A 58 9.86 4.70 -3.78
N LEU A 59 10.69 3.87 -3.14
CA LEU A 59 11.80 4.32 -2.31
C LEU A 59 12.79 5.21 -3.07
N ARG A 60 13.23 4.76 -4.24
CA ARG A 60 14.17 5.50 -5.10
C ARG A 60 13.64 6.88 -5.49
N ARG A 61 12.35 6.98 -5.76
CA ARG A 61 11.71 8.23 -6.19
C ARG A 61 11.52 9.22 -5.05
N TYR A 62 11.12 8.74 -3.88
CA TYR A 62 10.60 9.62 -2.83
C TYR A 62 11.53 9.80 -1.62
N ARG A 63 12.59 8.99 -1.45
CA ARG A 63 13.63 9.30 -0.43
C ARG A 63 14.25 10.69 -0.62
N PRO A 64 14.69 11.09 -1.83
CA PRO A 64 15.26 12.43 -2.03
C PRO A 64 14.22 13.55 -1.89
N VAL A 65 12.93 13.22 -1.98
CA VAL A 65 11.86 14.19 -1.74
C VAL A 65 11.76 14.50 -0.26
N LEU A 66 11.75 13.47 0.60
CA LEU A 66 11.68 13.64 2.05
C LEU A 66 12.88 14.43 2.56
N GLU A 67 14.08 14.15 2.06
CA GLU A 67 15.32 14.88 2.40
C GLU A 67 15.28 16.37 2.05
N ARG A 68 14.45 16.76 1.06
CA ARG A 68 14.31 18.15 0.61
C ARG A 68 13.14 18.87 1.26
N VAL A 69 12.35 18.21 2.11
CA VAL A 69 11.27 18.86 2.84
C VAL A 69 11.89 19.85 3.84
N PRO A 70 11.60 21.16 3.73
CA PRO A 70 12.11 22.15 4.67
C PRO A 70 11.55 21.94 6.08
N ALA A 71 12.31 22.33 7.11
CA ALA A 71 11.87 22.22 8.50
C ALA A 71 10.59 23.04 8.81
N ASN A 72 10.37 24.13 8.08
CA ASN A 72 9.16 24.95 8.15
C ASN A 72 8.03 24.49 7.22
N GLY A 73 8.17 23.31 6.58
CA GLY A 73 7.21 22.77 5.64
C GLY A 73 7.39 23.25 4.21
N MET A 74 6.74 22.56 3.29
CA MET A 74 6.76 22.86 1.85
C MET A 74 5.62 23.82 1.50
N ALA A 75 5.86 24.74 0.55
CA ALA A 75 4.82 25.63 0.04
C ALA A 75 3.59 24.85 -0.48
N PRO A 76 2.35 25.31 -0.29
CA PRO A 76 1.14 24.56 -0.62
C PRO A 76 1.10 23.99 -2.05
N LEU A 77 1.48 24.79 -3.05
CA LEU A 77 1.50 24.39 -4.46
C LEU A 77 2.52 23.26 -4.72
N ASP A 78 3.73 23.37 -4.16
CA ASP A 78 4.78 22.37 -4.36
C ASP A 78 4.47 21.07 -3.61
N ALA A 79 3.89 21.19 -2.41
CA ALA A 79 3.36 20.06 -1.66
C ALA A 79 2.29 19.33 -2.46
N TYR A 80 1.34 20.06 -3.06
CA TYR A 80 0.30 19.48 -3.92
C TYR A 80 0.88 18.75 -5.14
N ARG A 81 1.79 19.41 -5.86
CA ARG A 81 2.47 18.85 -7.05
C ARG A 81 3.23 17.56 -6.74
N THR A 82 3.74 17.42 -5.52
CA THR A 82 4.48 16.24 -5.07
C THR A 82 3.55 15.16 -4.51
N TYR A 83 2.59 15.56 -3.67
CA TYR A 83 1.71 14.65 -2.92
C TYR A 83 0.78 13.85 -3.83
N ILE A 84 0.18 14.48 -4.85
CA ILE A 84 -0.79 13.80 -5.71
C ILE A 84 -0.17 12.65 -6.53
N PRO A 85 0.99 12.84 -7.21
CA PRO A 85 1.69 11.73 -7.87
C PRO A 85 2.14 10.65 -6.88
N MET A 86 2.66 11.04 -5.71
CA MET A 86 3.06 10.10 -4.67
C MET A 86 1.91 9.21 -4.22
N LEU A 87 0.76 9.81 -3.86
CA LEU A 87 -0.44 9.09 -3.47
C LEU A 87 -0.95 8.18 -4.59
N THR A 88 -0.88 8.66 -5.83
CA THR A 88 -1.30 7.91 -7.02
C THR A 88 -0.42 6.68 -7.29
N GLN A 89 0.88 6.78 -7.01
CA GLN A 89 1.80 5.64 -7.09
C GLN A 89 1.59 4.70 -5.90
N TRP A 90 1.50 5.24 -4.68
CA TRP A 90 1.35 4.49 -3.44
C TRP A 90 0.11 3.61 -3.43
N ARG A 91 -1.06 4.15 -3.82
CA ARG A 91 -2.33 3.39 -3.79
C ARG A 91 -2.30 2.07 -4.54
N ARG A 92 -1.41 1.92 -5.53
CA ARG A 92 -1.26 0.68 -6.31
C ARG A 92 -0.58 -0.45 -5.55
N LEU A 93 0.23 -0.12 -4.54
CA LEU A 93 1.02 -1.07 -3.76
C LEU A 93 0.12 -1.87 -2.81
N PRO A 94 -0.71 -1.28 -1.91
CA PRO A 94 -1.60 -2.05 -1.05
C PRO A 94 -2.63 -2.90 -1.79
N TYR A 95 -3.01 -2.53 -3.03
CA TYR A 95 -3.91 -3.36 -3.84
C TYR A 95 -3.23 -4.59 -4.45
N ARG A 96 -1.91 -4.57 -4.63
CA ARG A 96 -1.14 -5.72 -5.13
C ARG A 96 -0.54 -6.55 -4.00
N ASP A 97 -0.24 -5.93 -2.86
CA ASP A 97 0.37 -6.60 -1.72
C ASP A 97 -0.66 -7.47 -0.98
N PRO A 98 -0.44 -8.80 -0.90
CA PRO A 98 -1.36 -9.70 -0.20
C PRO A 98 -1.35 -9.56 1.33
N GLY A 99 -0.41 -8.81 1.94
CA GLY A 99 -0.29 -8.70 3.39
C GLY A 99 0.24 -9.98 4.04
N LEU A 100 1.20 -10.64 3.39
CA LEU A 100 1.81 -11.87 3.91
C LEU A 100 2.72 -11.58 5.12
N PRO A 101 2.84 -12.53 6.07
CA PRO A 101 3.82 -12.41 7.15
C PRO A 101 5.25 -12.27 6.64
N LEU A 102 6.04 -11.37 7.23
CA LEU A 102 7.44 -11.09 6.84
C LEU A 102 8.31 -12.35 6.68
N ARG A 103 8.13 -13.34 7.55
CA ARG A 103 8.86 -14.63 7.50
C ARG A 103 8.66 -15.40 6.18
N LEU A 104 7.65 -15.06 5.38
CA LEU A 104 7.35 -15.67 4.09
C LEU A 104 7.84 -14.82 2.90
N LEU A 105 8.30 -13.58 3.16
CA LEU A 105 8.73 -12.63 2.14
C LEU A 105 10.22 -12.76 1.83
N PRO A 106 10.69 -12.32 0.65
CA PRO A 106 12.09 -12.37 0.27
C PRO A 106 12.99 -11.61 1.26
N PRO A 107 14.26 -12.02 1.43
CA PRO A 107 15.23 -11.21 2.17
C PRO A 107 15.33 -9.80 1.58
N GLY A 108 15.48 -8.77 2.42
CA GLY A 108 15.55 -7.38 1.96
C GLY A 108 14.22 -6.82 1.44
N TRP A 109 13.09 -7.33 1.96
CA TRP A 109 11.77 -6.83 1.59
C TRP A 109 11.62 -5.33 1.87
N ASN A 110 11.37 -4.56 0.81
CA ASN A 110 11.32 -3.11 0.87
C ASN A 110 9.98 -2.55 1.38
N GLY A 111 8.94 -3.39 1.54
CA GLY A 111 7.59 -2.92 1.84
C GLY A 111 7.48 -2.15 3.16
N GLU A 112 8.11 -2.63 4.24
CA GLU A 112 8.07 -1.93 5.53
C GLU A 112 8.73 -0.55 5.45
N THR A 113 9.90 -0.48 4.81
CA THR A 113 10.61 0.79 4.65
C THR A 113 9.85 1.76 3.75
N ALA A 114 9.16 1.25 2.73
CA ALA A 114 8.32 2.05 1.86
C ALA A 114 7.08 2.60 2.60
N CYS A 115 6.47 1.81 3.50
CA CYS A 115 5.38 2.26 4.37
C CYS A 115 5.83 3.41 5.27
N VAL A 116 6.98 3.27 5.93
CA VAL A 116 7.54 4.33 6.78
C VAL A 116 7.76 5.62 5.96
N LEU A 117 8.41 5.51 4.80
CA LEU A 117 8.64 6.66 3.92
C LEU A 117 7.33 7.32 3.46
N PHE A 118 6.32 6.53 3.11
CA PHE A 118 5.00 7.05 2.74
C PHE A 118 4.36 7.79 3.91
N ASP A 119 4.37 7.21 5.12
CA ASP A 119 3.77 7.82 6.30
C ASP A 119 4.45 9.15 6.66
N ASP A 120 5.77 9.22 6.58
CA ASP A 120 6.55 10.45 6.81
C ASP A 120 6.21 11.54 5.80
N LEU A 121 6.20 11.22 4.50
CA LEU A 121 5.83 12.15 3.45
C LEU A 121 4.36 12.55 3.52
N ASN A 122 3.47 11.62 3.83
CA ASN A 122 2.05 11.90 4.00
C ASN A 122 1.82 12.89 5.15
N ARG A 123 2.53 12.71 6.27
CA ARG A 123 2.50 13.65 7.40
C ARG A 123 3.01 15.04 7.02
N ALA A 124 4.09 15.10 6.24
CA ALA A 124 4.69 16.38 5.82
C ALA A 124 3.88 17.12 4.75
N LEU A 125 3.26 16.40 3.80
CA LEU A 125 2.74 17.00 2.57
C LEU A 125 1.21 17.07 2.51
N SER A 126 0.47 16.22 3.22
CA SER A 126 -1.00 16.12 3.06
C SER A 126 -1.75 17.40 3.40
N ALA A 127 -1.39 18.06 4.51
CA ALA A 127 -2.02 19.31 4.93
C ALA A 127 -1.76 20.48 3.96
N PRO A 128 -0.51 20.83 3.61
CA PRO A 128 -0.26 21.92 2.65
C PRO A 128 -0.77 21.60 1.24
N ALA A 129 -0.74 20.33 0.81
CA ALA A 129 -1.36 19.94 -0.46
C ALA A 129 -2.88 20.19 -0.46
N ARG A 130 -3.55 19.89 0.64
CA ARG A 130 -4.99 20.13 0.80
C ARG A 130 -5.31 21.62 0.80
N GLU A 131 -4.48 22.45 1.43
CA GLU A 131 -4.65 23.91 1.43
C GLU A 131 -4.72 24.46 0.00
N HIS A 132 -3.75 24.08 -0.84
CA HIS A 132 -3.76 24.48 -2.25
C HIS A 132 -5.01 23.97 -3.00
N ALA A 133 -5.40 22.71 -2.77
CA ALA A 133 -6.59 22.15 -3.42
C ALA A 133 -7.87 22.93 -3.06
N MET A 134 -8.04 23.30 -1.78
CA MET A 134 -9.19 24.07 -1.32
C MET A 134 -9.20 25.49 -1.88
N ASP A 135 -8.04 26.14 -1.94
CA ASP A 135 -7.90 27.48 -2.54
C ASP A 135 -8.35 27.48 -4.01
N VAL A 136 -7.87 26.53 -4.80
CA VAL A 136 -8.27 26.38 -6.21
C VAL A 136 -9.78 26.14 -6.34
N ILE A 137 -10.36 25.24 -5.53
CA ILE A 137 -11.80 24.94 -5.56
C ILE A 137 -12.64 26.18 -5.24
N HIS A 138 -12.23 26.99 -4.27
CA HIS A 138 -12.97 28.19 -3.88
C HIS A 138 -12.74 29.38 -4.82
N SER A 139 -11.58 29.48 -5.46
CA SER A 139 -11.27 30.55 -6.44
C SER A 139 -11.95 30.34 -7.81
N ALA A 140 -12.42 29.13 -8.08
CA ALA A 140 -13.05 28.73 -9.35
C ALA A 140 -14.59 28.76 -9.31
N GLY A 141 -15.19 29.13 -8.17
CA GLY A 141 -16.63 29.33 -8.00
C GLY A 141 -16.98 30.81 -7.89
#